data_AF-Q2TXZ1-F1
#
_entry.id   AF-Q2TXZ1-F1
#
_cell.length_a   1.000
_cell.length_b   1.000
_cell.length_c   1.000
_cell.angle_alpha   90.00
_cell.angle_beta   90.00
_cell.angle_gamma   90.00
#
_symmetry.space_group_name_H-M   'P 1'
#
loop_
_entity.id
_entity.type
_entity.pdbx_description
1 polymer ?
#
loop_
_entity_poly.entity_id
_entity_poly.type
_entity_poly.pdbx_seq_one_letter_code
_entity_poly.pdbx_strand_id
1 'polypeptide(L)'
;MGRFPSLELLQRPESEGLADKFVPICRLIVRGDYIAFREHLALDSPATEWFAQKGILLALRNRCEIIVWRALARKVFIHGGFHGEPQGSAQRGPPPFLYLHKLETAVRWLQSQHAQSLHGSLGFDPSGQNRDAQAGQNEFGSQLVYKLPDHDFAGVDEVDGPESKPDPELLSKYEDFLTPDGCFDDMGQWQSNPPGVLVDGQPDADYSQYELDPYTHRVELDSETEQGKPTPMMRELESILASLLTQGLMRGYLTHKNPRFAIPGARLRGALPTGFPNVWQTISARESEDDRVPGWVQPPPPVAGGSLAAAGGGRVVNLSGARPVGVQ
;
A
#
# COMPACT_ATOMS: atom_id res chain seq x y z
N MET A 1 -6.66 -12.55 -2.56
CA MET A 1 -6.87 -13.43 -3.74
C MET A 1 -7.97 -12.96 -4.71
N GLY A 2 -8.94 -12.12 -4.31
CA GLY A 2 -9.93 -11.57 -5.26
C GLY A 2 -10.99 -12.54 -5.77
N ARG A 3 -11.13 -13.70 -5.12
CA ARG A 3 -12.29 -14.59 -5.20
C ARG A 3 -13.05 -14.47 -3.90
N PHE A 4 -14.36 -14.30 -3.98
CA PHE A 4 -15.24 -14.29 -2.81
C PHE A 4 -15.93 -15.65 -2.68
N PRO A 5 -16.26 -16.07 -1.44
CA PRO A 5 -16.96 -17.32 -1.22
C PRO A 5 -18.33 -17.29 -1.90
N SER A 6 -18.71 -18.40 -2.53
CA SER A 6 -20.07 -18.57 -3.07
C SER A 6 -21.07 -18.80 -1.93
N LEU A 7 -22.34 -18.53 -2.20
CA LEU A 7 -23.40 -18.78 -1.21
C LEU A 7 -23.47 -20.27 -0.84
N GLU A 8 -23.32 -21.17 -1.81
CA GLU A 8 -23.29 -22.62 -1.60
C GLU A 8 -22.18 -23.04 -0.64
N LEU A 9 -20.99 -22.44 -0.74
CA LEU A 9 -19.89 -22.71 0.19
C LEU A 9 -20.24 -22.27 1.60
N LEU A 10 -20.85 -21.08 1.75
CA LEU A 10 -21.23 -20.52 3.04
C LEU A 10 -22.42 -21.24 3.71
N GLN A 11 -23.22 -21.99 2.94
CA GLN A 11 -24.35 -22.78 3.45
C GLN A 11 -23.93 -24.14 4.02
N ARG A 12 -22.67 -24.54 3.83
CA ARG A 12 -22.15 -25.79 4.38
C ARG A 12 -22.10 -25.75 5.92
N PRO A 13 -22.38 -26.87 6.62
CA PRO A 13 -22.34 -26.90 8.07
C PRO A 13 -20.96 -26.54 8.64
N GLU A 14 -19.87 -26.84 7.91
CA GLU A 14 -18.52 -26.48 8.33
C GLU A 14 -18.23 -24.97 8.24
N SER A 15 -19.07 -24.21 7.54
CA SER A 15 -18.94 -22.75 7.36
C SER A 15 -19.87 -21.93 8.25
N GLU A 16 -20.51 -22.56 9.24
CA GLU A 16 -21.40 -21.90 10.19
C GLU A 16 -20.72 -20.69 10.86
N GLY A 17 -21.40 -19.54 10.83
CA GLY A 17 -20.89 -18.27 11.36
C GLY A 17 -19.80 -17.58 10.52
N LEU A 18 -19.21 -18.22 9.51
CA LEU A 18 -18.19 -17.58 8.65
C LEU A 18 -18.78 -16.51 7.72
N ALA A 19 -20.04 -16.67 7.31
CA ALA A 19 -20.73 -15.70 6.48
C ALA A 19 -20.79 -14.32 7.17
N ASP A 20 -21.15 -14.29 8.45
CA ASP A 20 -21.28 -13.07 9.25
C ASP A 20 -19.95 -12.34 9.40
N LYS A 21 -18.83 -13.08 9.36
CA LYS A 21 -17.48 -12.51 9.44
C LYS A 21 -16.97 -12.03 8.08
N PHE A 22 -17.05 -12.85 7.02
CA PHE A 22 -16.38 -12.56 5.75
C PHE A 22 -17.22 -11.80 4.73
N VAL A 23 -18.56 -11.92 4.76
CA VAL A 23 -19.43 -11.22 3.80
C VAL A 23 -19.32 -9.69 3.91
N PRO A 24 -19.28 -9.07 5.11
CA PRO A 24 -19.06 -7.63 5.24
C PRO A 24 -17.76 -7.17 4.55
N ILE A 25 -16.65 -7.88 4.80
CA ILE A 25 -15.35 -7.61 4.18
C ILE A 25 -15.45 -7.68 2.64
N CYS A 26 -16.09 -8.72 2.10
CA CYS A 26 -16.26 -8.88 0.65
C CYS A 26 -17.04 -7.70 0.05
N ARG A 27 -18.13 -7.25 0.72
CA ARG A 27 -18.93 -6.10 0.28
C ARG A 27 -18.10 -4.82 0.27
N LEU A 28 -17.27 -4.58 1.30
CA LEU A 28 -16.41 -3.40 1.39
C LEU A 28 -15.34 -3.39 0.28
N ILE A 29 -14.73 -4.54 -0.02
CA ILE A 29 -13.79 -4.68 -1.14
C ILE A 29 -14.46 -4.39 -2.48
N VAL A 30 -15.67 -4.94 -2.72
CA VAL A 30 -16.43 -4.65 -3.95
C VAL A 30 -16.86 -3.19 -4.01
N ARG A 31 -17.18 -2.58 -2.87
CA ARG A 31 -17.57 -1.17 -2.76
C ARG A 31 -16.41 -0.25 -3.13
N GLY A 32 -15.17 -0.62 -2.81
CA GLY A 32 -14.01 0.25 -3.00
C GLY A 32 -13.94 1.35 -1.94
N ASP A 33 -14.53 1.12 -0.77
CA ASP A 33 -14.59 2.07 0.33
C ASP A 33 -13.47 1.76 1.32
N TYR A 34 -12.31 2.37 1.11
CA TYR A 34 -11.10 2.04 1.87
C TYR A 34 -11.20 2.49 3.34
N ILE A 35 -11.94 3.55 3.63
CA ILE A 35 -12.16 4.07 4.99
C ILE A 35 -13.01 3.06 5.76
N ALA A 36 -14.20 2.73 5.25
CA ALA A 36 -15.07 1.74 5.88
C ALA A 36 -14.40 0.35 5.99
N PHE A 37 -13.58 -0.03 5.01
CA PHE A 37 -12.78 -1.25 5.07
C PHE A 37 -11.79 -1.25 6.24
N ARG A 38 -11.10 -0.13 6.47
CA ARG A 38 -10.16 0.02 7.59
C ARG A 38 -10.88 0.06 8.93
N GLU A 39 -11.98 0.80 9.03
CA GLU A 39 -12.81 0.87 10.24
C GLU A 39 -13.32 -0.53 10.64
N HIS A 40 -13.77 -1.31 9.66
CA HIS A 40 -14.24 -2.66 9.91
C HIS A 40 -13.13 -3.62 10.39
N LEU A 41 -11.87 -3.34 10.05
CA LEU A 41 -10.69 -4.12 10.42
C LEU A 41 -9.79 -3.43 11.47
N ALA A 42 -10.31 -2.39 12.14
CA ALA A 42 -9.61 -1.69 13.20
C ALA A 42 -9.43 -2.58 14.44
N LEU A 43 -8.38 -2.33 15.22
CA LEU A 43 -8.00 -3.21 16.33
C LEU A 43 -9.04 -3.26 17.46
N ASP A 44 -9.81 -2.18 17.62
CA ASP A 44 -10.67 -1.97 18.79
C ASP A 44 -12.12 -2.45 18.57
N SER A 45 -12.39 -3.12 17.44
CA SER A 45 -13.71 -3.63 17.11
C SER A 45 -13.93 -5.06 17.63
N PRO A 46 -15.04 -5.38 18.32
CA PRO A 46 -15.36 -6.75 18.72
C PRO A 46 -15.42 -7.74 17.54
N ALA A 47 -15.66 -7.23 16.33
CA ALA A 47 -15.66 -8.05 15.12
C ALA A 47 -14.25 -8.54 14.73
N THR A 48 -13.19 -7.80 15.09
CA THR A 48 -11.81 -8.06 14.67
C THR A 48 -11.04 -8.94 15.62
N GLU A 49 -11.48 -9.06 16.88
CA GLU A 49 -10.91 -9.98 17.86
C GLU A 49 -10.88 -11.42 17.32
N TRP A 50 -11.95 -11.86 16.66
CA TRP A 50 -11.99 -13.19 16.04
C TRP A 50 -10.93 -13.36 14.95
N PHE A 51 -10.72 -12.34 14.10
CA PHE A 51 -9.67 -12.38 13.07
C PHE A 51 -8.27 -12.35 13.67
N ALA A 52 -8.08 -11.65 14.79
CA ALA A 52 -6.82 -11.59 15.52
C ALA A 52 -6.50 -12.93 16.19
N GLN A 53 -7.47 -13.53 16.90
CA GLN A 53 -7.34 -14.86 17.51
C GLN A 53 -7.02 -15.95 16.48
N LYS A 54 -7.52 -15.79 15.24
CA LYS A 54 -7.22 -16.70 14.12
C LYS A 54 -5.92 -16.37 13.37
N GLY A 55 -5.20 -15.32 13.76
CA GLY A 55 -3.92 -14.93 13.15
C GLY A 55 -4.03 -14.39 11.72
N ILE A 56 -5.23 -13.98 11.28
CA ILE A 56 -5.49 -13.55 9.88
C ILE A 56 -5.74 -12.05 9.74
N LEU A 57 -5.91 -11.31 10.84
CA LEU A 57 -6.24 -9.88 10.81
C LEU A 57 -5.21 -9.05 10.02
N LEU A 58 -3.91 -9.20 10.30
CA LEU A 58 -2.86 -8.44 9.61
C LEU A 58 -2.79 -8.77 8.12
N ALA A 59 -2.98 -10.04 7.77
CA ALA A 59 -3.02 -10.46 6.37
C ALA A 59 -4.21 -9.85 5.63
N LEU A 60 -5.38 -9.77 6.28
CA LEU A 60 -6.57 -9.12 5.73
C LEU A 60 -6.32 -7.62 5.53
N ARG A 61 -5.81 -6.92 6.55
CA ARG A 61 -5.49 -5.48 6.46
C ARG A 61 -4.51 -5.19 5.33
N ASN A 62 -3.37 -5.88 5.30
CA ASN A 62 -2.29 -5.58 4.36
C ASN A 62 -2.59 -6.04 2.92
N ARG A 63 -3.17 -7.24 2.75
CA ARG A 63 -3.34 -7.84 1.40
C ARG A 63 -4.68 -7.54 0.74
N CYS A 64 -5.70 -7.12 1.50
CA CYS A 64 -6.99 -6.78 0.91
C CYS A 64 -7.15 -5.29 0.61
N GLU A 65 -6.49 -4.38 1.36
CA GLU A 65 -6.60 -2.93 1.14
C GLU A 65 -6.23 -2.54 -0.31
N ILE A 66 -5.18 -3.14 -0.87
CA ILE A 66 -4.79 -2.91 -2.26
C ILE A 66 -5.90 -3.29 -3.27
N ILE A 67 -6.70 -4.31 -2.97
CA ILE A 67 -7.82 -4.75 -3.82
C ILE A 67 -8.99 -3.77 -3.69
N VAL A 68 -9.17 -3.15 -2.52
CA VAL A 68 -10.16 -2.07 -2.31
C VAL A 68 -9.79 -0.85 -3.16
N TRP A 69 -8.52 -0.43 -3.13
CA TRP A 69 -8.02 0.66 -3.97
C TRP A 69 -8.19 0.38 -5.46
N ARG A 70 -7.89 -0.86 -5.89
CA ARG A 70 -8.16 -1.30 -7.26
C ARG A 70 -9.64 -1.19 -7.63
N ALA A 71 -10.54 -1.60 -6.75
CA ALA A 71 -11.99 -1.54 -6.98
C ALA A 71 -12.47 -0.09 -7.11
N LEU A 72 -11.97 0.81 -6.25
CA LEU A 72 -12.23 2.24 -6.31
C LEU A 72 -11.74 2.83 -7.64
N ALA A 73 -10.47 2.65 -7.99
CA ALA A 73 -9.89 3.14 -9.24
C ALA A 73 -10.64 2.63 -10.48
N ARG A 74 -11.03 1.35 -10.48
CA ARG A 74 -11.85 0.76 -11.55
C ARG A 74 -13.21 1.44 -11.68
N LYS A 75 -13.91 1.72 -10.57
CA LYS A 75 -15.20 2.40 -10.59
C LYS A 75 -15.08 3.83 -11.07
N VAL A 76 -14.09 4.57 -10.58
CA VAL A 76 -13.83 5.93 -11.04
C VAL A 76 -13.51 5.94 -12.54
N PHE A 77 -12.75 4.97 -13.04
CA PHE A 77 -12.54 4.82 -14.48
C PHE A 77 -13.84 4.51 -15.24
N ILE A 78 -14.69 3.62 -14.74
CA ILE A 78 -15.99 3.32 -15.38
C ILE A 78 -16.86 4.57 -15.50
N HIS A 79 -16.98 5.34 -14.42
CA HIS A 79 -17.91 6.48 -14.36
C HIS A 79 -17.32 7.79 -14.90
N GLY A 80 -16.02 8.02 -14.73
CA GLY A 80 -15.36 9.29 -15.05
C GLY A 80 -14.19 9.17 -16.01
N GLY A 81 -13.81 7.96 -16.43
CA GLY A 81 -12.73 7.74 -17.40
C GLY A 81 -13.12 8.08 -18.83
N PHE A 82 -12.12 8.39 -19.63
CA PHE A 82 -12.24 8.46 -21.08
C PHE A 82 -12.12 7.03 -21.64
N HIS A 83 -13.17 6.54 -22.30
CA HIS A 83 -13.25 5.15 -22.81
C HIS A 83 -12.85 4.98 -24.28
N GLY A 84 -12.48 6.07 -24.96
CA GLY A 84 -12.31 6.08 -26.41
C GLY A 84 -13.64 6.19 -27.16
N GLU A 85 -13.56 6.44 -28.47
CA GLU A 85 -14.73 6.57 -29.33
C GLU A 85 -15.32 5.19 -29.69
N PRO A 86 -16.62 4.95 -29.47
CA PRO A 86 -17.22 3.62 -29.63
C PRO A 86 -17.45 3.20 -31.10
N GLN A 87 -17.49 4.14 -32.05
CA GLN A 87 -17.72 3.87 -33.47
C GLN A 87 -17.12 4.99 -34.34
N GLY A 88 -15.96 4.77 -34.97
CA GLY A 88 -15.43 5.72 -35.97
C GLY A 88 -13.93 5.69 -36.17
N SER A 89 -13.48 5.06 -37.26
CA SER A 89 -12.10 5.06 -37.79
C SER A 89 -11.01 4.49 -36.87
N ALA A 90 -10.53 3.29 -37.22
CA ALA A 90 -9.57 2.48 -36.48
C ALA A 90 -8.14 3.06 -36.32
N GLN A 91 -7.90 4.37 -36.52
CA GLN A 91 -6.54 4.88 -36.72
C GLN A 91 -6.08 6.04 -35.82
N ARG A 92 -6.92 6.91 -35.20
CA ARG A 92 -6.39 8.17 -34.61
C ARG A 92 -6.98 8.69 -33.27
N GLY A 93 -7.51 7.84 -32.41
CA GLY A 93 -7.94 8.27 -31.05
C GLY A 93 -6.87 8.05 -29.96
N PRO A 94 -6.76 8.90 -28.93
CA PRO A 94 -5.93 8.62 -27.75
C PRO A 94 -6.40 7.32 -27.07
N PRO A 95 -5.50 6.58 -26.38
CA PRO A 95 -5.90 5.40 -25.63
C PRO A 95 -6.89 5.79 -24.51
N PRO A 96 -7.76 4.88 -24.04
CA PRO A 96 -8.57 5.13 -22.85
C PRO A 96 -7.71 5.53 -21.66
N PHE A 97 -8.16 6.51 -20.89
CA PHE A 97 -7.41 6.99 -19.73
C PHE A 97 -8.31 7.51 -18.61
N LEU A 98 -7.81 7.52 -17.39
CA LEU A 98 -8.40 8.19 -16.23
C LEU A 98 -7.51 9.37 -15.83
N TYR A 99 -8.06 10.58 -15.75
CA TYR A 99 -7.37 11.66 -15.06
C TYR A 99 -7.37 11.42 -13.56
N LEU A 100 -6.22 11.54 -12.90
CA LEU A 100 -6.08 11.25 -11.48
C LEU A 100 -6.80 12.27 -10.60
N HIS A 101 -7.01 13.51 -11.04
CA HIS A 101 -7.82 14.48 -10.29
C HIS A 101 -9.27 13.98 -10.06
N LYS A 102 -9.80 13.13 -10.94
CA LYS A 102 -11.12 12.51 -10.75
C LYS A 102 -11.10 11.46 -9.65
N LEU A 103 -9.98 10.71 -9.54
CA LEU A 103 -9.76 9.79 -8.43
C LEU A 103 -9.58 10.55 -7.12
N GLU A 104 -8.79 11.61 -7.12
CA GLU A 104 -8.63 12.51 -5.96
C GLU A 104 -9.98 13.08 -5.52
N THR A 105 -10.80 13.56 -6.46
CA THR A 105 -12.16 14.06 -6.18
C THR A 105 -13.04 12.98 -5.55
N ALA A 106 -13.00 11.75 -6.09
CA ALA A 106 -13.77 10.63 -5.54
C ALA A 106 -13.32 10.24 -4.13
N VAL A 107 -12.02 10.32 -3.84
CA VAL A 107 -11.44 10.08 -2.52
C VAL A 107 -11.85 11.17 -1.53
N ARG A 108 -11.74 12.45 -1.92
CA ARG A 108 -12.20 13.57 -1.08
C ARG A 108 -13.70 13.49 -0.80
N TRP A 109 -14.48 13.05 -1.78
CA TRP A 109 -15.90 12.79 -1.58
C TRP A 109 -16.13 11.63 -0.58
N LEU A 110 -15.41 10.53 -0.68
CA LEU A 110 -15.49 9.45 0.33
C LEU A 110 -15.12 9.97 1.73
N GLN A 111 -14.04 10.72 1.86
CA GLN A 111 -13.62 11.34 3.12
C GLN A 111 -14.72 12.25 3.70
N SER A 112 -15.36 13.08 2.87
CA SER A 112 -16.43 13.98 3.35
C SER A 112 -17.70 13.24 3.76
N GLN A 113 -18.04 12.12 3.10
CA GLN A 113 -19.17 11.28 3.51
C GLN A 113 -18.94 10.66 4.89
N HIS A 114 -17.73 10.17 5.16
CA HIS A 114 -17.40 9.59 6.47
C HIS A 114 -17.30 10.64 7.57
N ALA A 115 -16.76 11.83 7.27
CA ALA A 115 -16.76 12.96 8.22
C ALA A 115 -18.18 13.41 8.62
N GLN A 116 -19.12 13.44 7.67
CA GLN A 116 -20.53 13.77 7.95
C GLN A 116 -21.23 12.70 8.79
N SER A 117 -20.90 11.41 8.56
CA SER A 117 -21.44 10.30 9.33
C SER A 117 -21.03 10.37 10.81
N LEU A 118 -19.79 10.78 11.10
CA LEU A 118 -19.31 11.03 12.47
C LEU A 118 -20.08 12.17 13.14
N HIS A 119 -20.36 13.24 12.40
CA HIS A 119 -20.99 14.45 12.96
C HIS A 119 -22.49 14.27 13.27
N GLY A 120 -23.17 13.31 12.64
CA GLY A 120 -24.58 13.00 12.85
C GLY A 120 -24.87 12.13 14.09
N SER A 121 -23.85 11.57 14.73
CA SER A 121 -24.00 10.81 15.97
C SER A 121 -23.95 11.74 17.18
N LEU A 122 -25.12 12.24 17.60
CA LEU A 122 -25.27 12.99 18.85
C LEU A 122 -24.92 12.10 20.05
N GLY A 123 -23.72 12.26 20.61
CA GLY A 123 -23.42 11.81 21.98
C GLY A 123 -22.12 11.04 22.12
N PHE A 124 -21.29 11.51 23.07
CA PHE A 124 -20.04 10.94 23.58
C PHE A 124 -18.88 10.86 22.59
N ASP A 125 -17.84 11.63 22.90
CA ASP A 125 -16.49 11.47 22.36
C ASP A 125 -16.00 10.06 22.76
N PRO A 126 -15.92 9.09 21.82
CA PRO A 126 -15.32 7.81 22.12
C PRO A 126 -13.82 8.04 22.00
N SER A 127 -13.22 8.53 23.08
CA SER A 127 -11.77 8.61 23.22
C SER A 127 -11.16 7.26 22.79
N GLY A 128 -10.54 7.26 21.60
CA GLY A 128 -9.72 6.15 21.10
C GLY A 128 -10.33 5.20 20.08
N GLN A 129 -11.62 5.25 19.72
CA GLN A 129 -12.18 4.21 18.83
C GLN A 129 -11.84 4.46 17.35
N ASN A 130 -10.83 3.75 16.84
CA ASN A 130 -10.50 3.62 15.40
C ASN A 130 -9.83 4.84 14.73
N ARG A 131 -8.96 5.58 15.43
CA ARG A 131 -8.19 6.69 14.81
C ARG A 131 -7.40 6.21 13.59
N ASP A 132 -6.86 4.99 13.62
CA ASP A 132 -6.08 4.40 12.52
C ASP A 132 -6.87 4.16 11.21
N ALA A 133 -8.20 4.28 11.25
CA ALA A 133 -9.07 4.19 10.09
C ALA A 133 -9.53 5.56 9.56
N GLN A 134 -9.30 6.64 10.32
CA GLN A 134 -9.63 8.01 9.90
C GLN A 134 -8.84 8.40 8.64
N ALA A 135 -9.41 9.31 7.86
CA ALA A 135 -8.85 9.75 6.60
C ALA A 135 -9.25 11.19 6.28
N GLY A 136 -8.31 11.96 5.71
CA GLY A 136 -8.51 13.36 5.34
C GLY A 136 -8.30 14.32 6.52
N GLN A 137 -8.10 15.60 6.21
CA GLN A 137 -7.87 16.69 7.19
C GLN A 137 -6.64 16.51 8.10
N ASN A 138 -5.67 15.70 7.66
CA ASN A 138 -4.41 15.54 8.37
C ASN A 138 -3.51 16.75 8.09
N GLU A 139 -3.12 17.48 9.14
CA GLU A 139 -2.20 18.61 9.04
C GLU A 139 -0.82 18.17 8.52
N PHE A 140 -0.37 16.99 8.96
CA PHE A 140 0.91 16.39 8.60
C PHE A 140 0.76 14.94 8.16
N GLY A 141 1.73 14.45 7.38
CA GLY A 141 1.78 13.06 6.94
C GLY A 141 0.77 12.70 5.85
N SER A 142 0.30 11.44 5.87
CA SER A 142 -0.54 10.90 4.79
C SER A 142 -1.89 11.63 4.72
N GLN A 143 -2.27 12.05 3.52
CA GLN A 143 -3.56 12.71 3.26
C GLN A 143 -4.71 11.72 3.05
N LEU A 144 -4.38 10.46 2.78
CA LEU A 144 -5.34 9.39 2.58
C LEU A 144 -5.71 8.69 3.88
N VAL A 145 -4.79 8.65 4.84
CA VAL A 145 -4.86 7.78 6.00
C VAL A 145 -4.28 8.49 7.21
N TYR A 146 -5.03 8.52 8.31
CA TYR A 146 -4.48 8.85 9.61
C TYR A 146 -3.77 7.63 10.20
N LYS A 147 -2.54 7.83 10.66
CA LYS A 147 -1.83 6.89 11.52
C LYS A 147 -1.62 7.59 12.84
N LEU A 148 -1.88 6.88 13.94
CA LEU A 148 -1.50 7.38 15.24
C LEU A 148 0.02 7.62 15.21
N PRO A 149 0.50 8.77 15.73
CA PRO A 149 1.90 8.93 16.04
C PRO A 149 2.36 7.73 16.87
N ASP A 150 3.53 7.20 16.54
CA ASP A 150 4.12 6.13 17.32
C ASP A 150 4.24 6.62 18.77
N HIS A 151 3.79 5.82 19.73
CA HIS A 151 3.79 6.20 21.14
C HIS A 151 5.21 6.46 21.65
N ASP A 152 6.19 5.74 21.09
CA ASP A 152 7.61 5.93 21.40
C ASP A 152 8.13 7.30 20.90
N PHE A 153 7.36 7.96 20.02
CA PHE A 153 7.64 9.28 19.44
C PHE A 153 6.53 10.31 19.78
N ALA A 154 5.63 10.00 20.72
CA ALA A 154 4.61 10.93 21.16
C ALA A 154 5.27 12.14 21.86
N GLY A 155 4.87 13.36 21.49
CA GLY A 155 5.41 14.61 22.04
C GLY A 155 6.63 15.18 21.31
N VAL A 156 7.13 14.52 20.27
CA VAL A 156 8.23 15.06 19.43
C VAL A 156 7.75 16.29 18.64
N ASP A 157 6.51 16.30 18.18
CA ASP A 157 5.90 17.44 17.45
C ASP A 157 5.47 18.59 18.37
N GLU A 158 5.30 18.35 19.68
CA GLU A 158 4.98 19.41 20.66
C GLU A 158 6.17 20.33 20.93
N VAL A 159 7.37 19.94 20.48
CA VAL A 159 8.59 20.75 20.53
C VAL A 159 8.52 21.93 19.55
N ASP A 160 7.65 21.89 18.53
CA ASP A 160 7.42 22.97 17.56
C ASP A 160 6.24 23.90 17.90
N GLY A 161 5.56 23.69 19.04
CA GLY A 161 4.62 24.66 19.63
C GLY A 161 5.37 25.84 20.27
N PRO A 162 4.76 27.04 20.41
CA PRO A 162 5.50 28.24 20.85
C PRO A 162 6.14 28.15 22.23
N GLU A 163 5.80 27.19 23.09
CA GLU A 163 6.51 26.95 24.35
C GLU A 163 6.47 25.48 24.77
N SER A 164 7.44 24.70 24.30
CA SER A 164 8.00 23.59 25.08
C SER A 164 9.49 23.57 24.85
N LYS A 165 10.16 24.60 25.40
CA LYS A 165 11.63 24.55 25.55
C LYS A 165 11.94 23.25 26.27
N PRO A 166 12.79 22.37 25.72
CA PRO A 166 13.19 21.17 26.42
C PRO A 166 13.73 21.56 27.79
N ASP A 167 13.55 20.69 28.79
CA ASP A 167 14.02 20.94 30.15
C ASP A 167 15.45 21.51 30.10
N PRO A 168 15.69 22.75 30.57
CA PRO A 168 16.98 23.42 30.39
C PRO A 168 18.13 22.63 31.03
N GLU A 169 17.87 21.82 32.05
CA GLU A 169 18.87 20.89 32.59
C GLU A 169 19.22 19.78 31.59
N LEU A 170 18.25 19.26 30.85
CA LEU A 170 18.43 18.19 29.88
C LEU A 170 19.09 18.71 28.60
N LEU A 171 18.70 19.90 28.14
CA LEU A 171 19.41 20.62 27.07
C LEU A 171 20.87 20.86 27.44
N SER A 172 21.14 21.42 28.62
CA SER A 172 22.53 21.70 29.05
C SER A 172 23.35 20.42 29.25
N LYS A 173 22.72 19.32 29.69
CA LYS A 173 23.39 18.04 29.89
C LYS A 173 23.81 17.35 28.59
N TYR A 174 23.11 17.61 27.49
CA TYR A 174 23.32 16.96 26.18
C TYR A 174 23.53 17.98 25.05
N GLU A 175 23.87 19.22 25.38
CA GLU A 175 24.08 20.33 24.44
C GLU A 175 25.16 19.99 23.41
N ASP A 176 26.20 19.29 23.87
CA ASP A 176 27.31 18.77 23.08
C ASP A 176 26.90 17.74 22.02
N PHE A 177 25.80 17.01 22.23
CA PHE A 177 25.28 16.03 21.26
C PHE A 177 24.18 16.60 20.36
N LEU A 178 23.31 17.45 20.91
CA LEU A 178 22.10 17.91 20.22
C LEU A 178 22.38 19.11 19.31
N THR A 179 23.25 20.03 19.74
CA THR A 179 23.60 21.25 19.02
C THR A 179 25.07 21.58 19.23
N PRO A 180 26.01 20.74 18.76
CA PRO A 180 27.42 21.04 18.90
C PRO A 180 27.76 22.37 18.21
N ASP A 181 28.34 23.31 18.95
CA ASP A 181 28.80 24.62 18.44
C ASP A 181 29.81 24.51 17.29
N GLY A 182 30.41 23.33 17.15
CA GLY A 182 31.42 23.03 16.16
C GLY A 182 31.80 21.55 16.13
N CYS A 183 32.56 21.18 15.11
CA CYS A 183 33.18 19.87 14.95
C CYS A 183 34.69 20.01 14.77
N PHE A 184 35.44 18.94 14.99
CA PHE A 184 36.86 18.92 14.62
C PHE A 184 37.01 18.39 13.20
N ASP A 185 37.86 19.03 12.41
CA ASP A 185 38.22 18.53 11.08
C ASP A 185 39.17 17.34 11.13
N ASP A 186 39.50 16.81 9.95
CA ASP A 186 40.43 15.68 9.76
C ASP A 186 41.84 15.95 10.30
N MET A 187 42.20 17.22 10.49
CA MET A 187 43.46 17.68 11.08
C MET A 187 43.34 17.98 12.58
N GLY A 188 42.16 17.77 13.17
CA GLY A 188 41.88 18.01 14.59
C GLY A 188 41.76 19.49 14.95
N GLN A 189 41.48 20.37 13.99
CA GLN A 189 41.20 21.78 14.25
C GLN A 189 39.69 21.99 14.45
N TRP A 190 39.34 22.82 15.43
CA TRP A 190 37.96 23.14 15.73
C TRP A 190 37.36 24.04 14.64
N GLN A 191 36.19 23.67 14.12
CA GLN A 191 35.41 24.41 13.13
C GLN A 191 33.99 24.65 13.67
N SER A 192 33.42 25.83 13.47
CA SER A 192 32.06 26.14 13.90
C SER A 192 31.01 25.50 12.98
N ASN A 193 29.92 24.99 13.54
CA ASN A 193 28.86 24.27 12.81
C ASN A 193 27.53 25.06 12.81
N PRO A 194 27.38 26.08 11.95
CA PRO A 194 26.14 26.84 11.87
C PRO A 194 24.99 25.99 11.29
N PRO A 195 23.75 26.11 11.81
CA PRO A 195 22.60 25.37 11.31
C PRO A 195 22.37 25.55 9.80
N GLY A 196 22.09 24.45 9.10
CA GLY A 196 21.78 24.47 7.66
C GLY A 196 23.00 24.48 6.74
N VAL A 197 24.22 24.44 7.28
CA VAL A 197 25.45 24.25 6.51
C VAL A 197 25.93 22.81 6.71
N LEU A 198 26.20 22.11 5.61
CA LEU A 198 26.79 20.78 5.68
C LEU A 198 28.24 20.88 6.16
N VAL A 199 28.60 20.09 7.17
CA VAL A 199 29.94 20.05 7.78
C VAL A 199 31.01 19.74 6.74
N ASP A 200 30.74 18.81 5.82
CA ASP A 200 31.66 18.41 4.75
C ASP A 200 31.60 19.34 3.52
N GLY A 201 30.91 20.48 3.63
CA GLY A 201 30.60 21.36 2.51
C GLY A 201 29.52 20.79 1.59
N GLN A 202 29.30 21.45 0.44
CA GLN A 202 28.49 20.83 -0.61
C GLN A 202 29.25 19.61 -1.13
N PRO A 203 28.63 18.41 -1.16
CA PRO A 203 29.31 17.25 -1.69
C PRO A 203 29.74 17.49 -3.14
N ASP A 204 31.02 17.23 -3.44
CA ASP A 204 31.55 17.26 -4.81
C ASP A 204 30.84 16.26 -5.74
N ALA A 205 30.24 15.22 -5.14
CA ALA A 205 29.47 14.22 -5.85
C ALA A 205 28.02 14.69 -6.04
N ASP A 206 27.59 14.73 -7.30
CA ASP A 206 26.19 14.92 -7.63
C ASP A 206 25.37 13.68 -7.20
N TYR A 207 24.63 13.83 -6.11
CA TYR A 207 23.72 12.81 -5.60
C TYR A 207 22.35 12.83 -6.29
N SER A 208 22.12 13.73 -7.26
CA SER A 208 20.86 13.79 -8.03
C SER A 208 20.47 12.45 -8.66
N GLN A 209 21.46 11.65 -9.06
CA GLN A 209 21.22 10.30 -9.62
C GLN A 209 20.64 9.29 -8.61
N TYR A 210 20.80 9.54 -7.31
CA TYR A 210 20.25 8.73 -6.23
C TYR A 210 18.97 9.33 -5.63
N GLU A 211 18.50 10.44 -6.18
CA GLU A 211 17.27 11.10 -5.76
C GLU A 211 16.07 10.17 -6.04
N LEU A 212 15.40 9.75 -4.96
CA LEU A 212 14.31 8.79 -5.03
C LEU A 212 12.96 9.45 -5.23
N ASP A 213 12.82 10.75 -4.93
CA ASP A 213 11.59 11.48 -5.20
C ASP A 213 11.57 11.97 -6.67
N PRO A 214 10.67 11.43 -7.51
CA PRO A 214 10.55 11.82 -8.93
C PRO A 214 10.14 13.30 -9.11
N TYR A 215 9.85 14.01 -8.02
CA TYR A 215 9.48 15.42 -8.00
C TYR A 215 10.58 16.37 -7.52
N THR A 216 11.72 15.90 -7.05
CA THR A 216 12.75 16.74 -6.40
C THR A 216 13.29 17.82 -7.33
N HIS A 217 13.56 17.50 -8.60
CA HIS A 217 14.03 18.48 -9.58
C HIS A 217 13.00 19.54 -9.96
N ARG A 218 11.74 19.40 -9.54
CA ARG A 218 10.70 20.43 -9.70
C ARG A 218 10.77 21.49 -8.62
N VAL A 219 11.40 21.17 -7.48
CA VAL A 219 11.63 22.12 -6.39
C VAL A 219 12.67 23.17 -6.79
N GLU A 220 13.68 22.76 -7.56
CA GLU A 220 14.81 23.62 -7.95
C GLU A 220 14.55 24.48 -9.20
N LEU A 221 13.69 24.02 -10.12
CA LEU A 221 13.42 24.73 -11.38
C LEU A 221 12.30 25.79 -11.28
N ASP A 222 11.33 25.61 -10.38
CA ASP A 222 10.12 26.44 -10.23
C ASP A 222 10.11 27.24 -8.91
N SER A 223 11.28 27.72 -8.47
CA SER A 223 11.49 28.39 -7.17
C SER A 223 10.64 29.64 -6.92
N GLU A 224 9.90 30.16 -7.91
CA GLU A 224 9.07 31.36 -7.76
C GLU A 224 7.55 31.14 -7.86
N THR A 225 7.07 29.92 -8.15
CA THR A 225 5.62 29.69 -8.18
C THR A 225 5.25 28.25 -7.78
N GLU A 226 4.51 28.09 -6.68
CA GLU A 226 3.87 26.80 -6.29
C GLU A 226 2.86 26.25 -7.32
N GLN A 227 2.64 26.98 -8.41
CA GLN A 227 1.68 26.69 -9.48
C GLN A 227 2.17 25.53 -10.35
N GLY A 228 2.08 24.32 -9.83
CA GLY A 228 2.33 23.10 -10.61
C GLY A 228 2.72 21.87 -9.80
N LYS A 229 3.15 22.02 -8.55
CA LYS A 229 3.52 20.87 -7.70
C LYS A 229 2.29 19.98 -7.46
N PRO A 230 2.40 18.65 -7.64
CA PRO A 230 1.28 17.76 -7.32
C PRO A 230 1.00 17.83 -5.82
N THR A 231 -0.28 17.86 -5.45
CA THR A 231 -0.67 17.86 -4.04
C THR A 231 -0.12 16.62 -3.33
N PRO A 232 0.13 16.65 -2.00
CA PRO A 232 0.57 15.46 -1.28
C PRO A 232 -0.37 14.26 -1.48
N MET A 233 -1.69 14.51 -1.49
CA MET A 233 -2.70 13.50 -1.82
C MET A 233 -2.53 12.93 -3.23
N MET A 234 -2.25 13.77 -4.23
CA MET A 234 -1.98 13.31 -5.60
C MET A 234 -0.77 12.37 -5.65
N ARG A 235 0.32 12.72 -4.96
CA ARG A 235 1.52 11.86 -4.87
C ARG A 235 1.21 10.50 -4.26
N GLU A 236 0.43 10.47 -3.18
CA GLU A 236 0.02 9.20 -2.55
C GLU A 236 -0.86 8.35 -3.47
N LEU A 237 -1.81 8.96 -4.17
CA LEU A 237 -2.65 8.25 -5.13
C LEU A 237 -1.83 7.68 -6.30
N GLU A 238 -0.85 8.44 -6.80
CA GLU A 238 0.09 7.94 -7.78
C GLU A 238 0.89 6.74 -7.26
N SER A 239 1.41 6.80 -6.04
CA SER A 239 2.13 5.69 -5.40
C SER A 239 1.24 4.44 -5.26
N ILE A 240 -0.03 4.61 -4.88
CA ILE A 240 -0.99 3.50 -4.80
C ILE A 240 -1.22 2.90 -6.18
N LEU A 241 -1.49 3.72 -7.20
CA LEU A 241 -1.70 3.24 -8.56
C LEU A 241 -0.44 2.59 -9.16
N ALA A 242 0.74 3.13 -8.86
CA ALA A 242 2.02 2.55 -9.26
C ALA A 242 2.20 1.16 -8.64
N SER A 243 1.87 0.98 -7.35
CA SER A 243 1.91 -0.33 -6.70
C SER A 243 0.93 -1.34 -7.35
N LEU A 244 -0.25 -0.88 -7.77
CA LEU A 244 -1.22 -1.71 -8.50
C LEU A 244 -0.71 -2.14 -9.88
N LEU A 245 0.04 -1.27 -10.57
CA LEU A 245 0.70 -1.57 -11.83
C LEU A 245 1.82 -2.60 -11.64
N THR A 246 2.69 -2.40 -10.66
CA THR A 246 3.81 -3.31 -10.36
C THR A 246 3.33 -4.71 -9.98
N GLN A 247 2.20 -4.80 -9.24
CA GLN A 247 1.58 -6.07 -8.89
C GLN A 247 0.77 -6.71 -10.05
N GLY A 248 0.66 -6.04 -11.20
CA GLY A 248 -0.15 -6.50 -12.35
C GLY A 248 -1.66 -6.47 -12.12
N LEU A 249 -2.10 -5.86 -11.01
CA LEU A 249 -3.51 -5.72 -10.61
C LEU A 249 -4.22 -4.64 -11.45
N MET A 250 -3.45 -3.71 -12.01
CA MET A 250 -3.79 -2.81 -13.10
C MET A 250 -2.76 -2.94 -14.22
N ARG A 251 -3.12 -2.56 -15.45
CA ARG A 251 -2.20 -2.55 -16.60
C ARG A 251 -2.33 -1.26 -17.39
N GLY A 252 -1.21 -0.62 -17.66
CA GLY A 252 -1.15 0.66 -18.35
C GLY A 252 0.05 1.48 -17.91
N TYR A 253 -0.04 2.79 -18.07
CA TYR A 253 1.02 3.73 -17.72
C TYR A 253 0.45 4.91 -16.93
N LEU A 254 1.19 5.36 -15.93
CA LEU A 254 0.96 6.64 -15.28
C LEU A 254 1.81 7.72 -15.96
N THR A 255 1.28 8.93 -16.09
CA THR A 255 2.08 10.07 -16.55
C THR A 255 2.04 11.20 -15.54
N HIS A 256 3.21 11.71 -15.14
CA HIS A 256 3.35 12.69 -14.04
C HIS A 256 3.06 14.14 -14.45
N LYS A 257 3.44 14.57 -15.68
CA LYS A 257 3.22 15.96 -16.14
C LYS A 257 1.74 16.34 -16.28
N ASN A 258 0.90 15.36 -16.65
CA ASN A 258 -0.54 15.48 -16.69
C ASN A 258 -1.10 14.22 -16.03
N PRO A 259 -1.34 14.22 -14.70
CA PRO A 259 -1.66 13.05 -13.90
C PRO A 259 -2.81 12.25 -14.51
N ARG A 260 -2.46 11.17 -15.23
CA ARG A 260 -3.42 10.25 -15.85
C ARG A 260 -2.90 8.83 -15.83
N PHE A 261 -3.82 7.90 -15.70
CA PHE A 261 -3.63 6.48 -15.91
C PHE A 261 -4.15 6.12 -17.31
N ALA A 262 -3.24 5.78 -18.23
CA ALA A 262 -3.56 5.44 -19.61
C ALA A 262 -3.53 3.92 -19.84
N ILE A 263 -4.48 3.40 -20.61
CA ILE A 263 -4.68 1.98 -20.91
C ILE A 263 -4.46 1.76 -22.42
N PRO A 264 -3.21 1.66 -22.89
CA PRO A 264 -2.93 1.29 -24.28
C PRO A 264 -3.36 -0.15 -24.55
N GLY A 265 -3.58 -0.48 -25.83
CA GLY A 265 -4.03 -1.82 -26.23
C GLY A 265 -5.51 -2.13 -25.90
N ALA A 266 -6.24 -1.19 -25.31
CA ALA A 266 -7.68 -1.30 -25.05
C ALA A 266 -8.51 -1.53 -26.33
N ARG A 267 -7.98 -1.19 -27.51
CA ARG A 267 -8.64 -1.40 -28.80
C ARG A 267 -8.86 -2.89 -29.13
N LEU A 268 -8.02 -3.80 -28.62
CA LEU A 268 -8.08 -5.22 -28.96
C LEU A 268 -9.07 -6.01 -28.09
N ARG A 269 -9.15 -5.69 -26.79
CA ARG A 269 -9.95 -6.44 -25.82
C ARG A 269 -10.99 -5.60 -25.09
N GLY A 270 -10.98 -4.27 -25.26
CA GLY A 270 -11.75 -3.31 -24.46
C GLY A 270 -10.93 -2.73 -23.30
N ALA A 271 -11.30 -1.52 -22.84
CA ALA A 271 -10.53 -0.81 -21.82
C ALA A 271 -10.50 -1.54 -20.46
N LEU A 272 -11.63 -2.07 -20.01
CA LEU A 272 -11.73 -2.76 -18.72
C LEU A 272 -10.92 -4.06 -18.64
N PRO A 273 -11.07 -5.03 -19.55
CA PRO A 273 -10.29 -6.26 -19.48
C PRO A 273 -8.80 -6.04 -19.77
N THR A 274 -8.44 -5.00 -20.55
CA THR A 274 -7.03 -4.64 -20.75
C THR A 274 -6.44 -3.99 -19.50
N GLY A 275 -7.09 -2.98 -18.93
CA GLY A 275 -6.53 -2.18 -17.83
C GLY A 275 -6.77 -2.74 -16.42
N PHE A 276 -7.81 -3.56 -16.24
CA PHE A 276 -8.21 -4.13 -14.94
C PHE A 276 -8.37 -5.66 -15.07
N PRO A 277 -7.27 -6.42 -15.21
CA PRO A 277 -7.29 -7.87 -15.38
C PRO A 277 -7.91 -8.60 -14.18
N ASN A 278 -8.32 -9.86 -14.35
CA ASN A 278 -8.90 -10.64 -13.26
C ASN A 278 -7.91 -10.82 -12.10
N VAL A 279 -8.29 -10.38 -10.90
CA VAL A 279 -7.41 -10.33 -9.71
C VAL A 279 -6.84 -11.71 -9.36
N TRP A 280 -7.69 -12.75 -9.37
CA TRP A 280 -7.22 -14.09 -9.06
C TRP A 280 -6.23 -14.60 -10.09
N GLN A 281 -6.53 -14.44 -11.37
CA GLN A 281 -5.64 -14.91 -12.43
C GLN A 281 -4.28 -14.21 -12.37
N THR A 282 -4.27 -12.90 -12.11
CA THR A 282 -3.03 -12.14 -11.91
C THR A 282 -2.22 -12.69 -10.74
N ILE A 283 -2.83 -12.82 -9.56
CA ILE A 283 -2.11 -13.28 -8.37
C ILE A 283 -1.66 -14.73 -8.55
N SER A 284 -2.56 -15.61 -9.00
CA SER A 284 -2.25 -17.02 -9.21
C SER A 284 -1.11 -17.22 -10.21
N ALA A 285 -1.06 -16.46 -11.31
CA ALA A 285 0.02 -16.57 -12.27
C ALA A 285 1.36 -16.15 -11.67
N ARG A 286 1.38 -15.04 -10.93
CA ARG A 286 2.59 -14.53 -10.27
C ARG A 286 3.12 -15.50 -9.21
N GLU A 287 2.23 -16.00 -8.37
CA GLU A 287 2.61 -16.89 -7.26
C GLU A 287 2.92 -18.32 -7.76
N SER A 288 2.36 -18.76 -8.88
CA SER A 288 2.68 -20.08 -9.46
C SER A 288 4.07 -20.18 -10.06
N GLU A 289 4.72 -19.05 -10.31
CA GLU A 289 6.09 -19.00 -10.83
C GLU A 289 7.14 -19.12 -9.71
N ASP A 290 6.73 -18.96 -8.44
CA ASP A 290 7.63 -18.90 -7.28
C ASP A 290 7.51 -20.16 -6.40
N ASP A 291 8.00 -21.29 -6.90
CA ASP A 291 8.16 -22.54 -6.12
C ASP A 291 9.24 -22.40 -5.01
N ARG A 292 9.90 -21.25 -4.92
CA ARG A 292 11.01 -20.98 -4.00
C ARG A 292 10.53 -20.17 -2.80
N VAL A 293 9.69 -20.78 -1.98
CA VAL A 293 9.38 -20.23 -0.65
C VAL A 293 10.65 -20.32 0.21
N PRO A 294 11.23 -19.18 0.66
CA PRO A 294 12.43 -19.21 1.50
C PRO A 294 12.18 -20.06 2.76
N GLY A 295 13.07 -21.02 3.02
CA GLY A 295 12.96 -21.95 4.16
C GLY A 295 12.17 -23.23 3.90
N TRP A 296 11.57 -23.42 2.72
CA TRP A 296 11.04 -24.73 2.33
C TRP A 296 12.17 -25.69 1.96
N VAL A 297 12.23 -26.82 2.65
CA VAL A 297 13.14 -27.92 2.30
C VAL A 297 12.62 -28.54 1.01
N GLN A 298 13.25 -28.20 -0.11
CA GLN A 298 12.96 -28.86 -1.37
C GLN A 298 13.45 -30.31 -1.28
N PRO A 299 12.63 -31.30 -1.67
CA PRO A 299 13.12 -32.67 -1.79
C PRO A 299 14.28 -32.67 -2.78
N PRO A 300 15.35 -33.45 -2.52
CA PRO A 300 16.50 -33.49 -3.40
C PRO A 300 16.04 -33.86 -4.82
N PRO A 301 16.58 -33.20 -5.85
CA PRO A 301 16.22 -33.51 -7.23
C PRO A 301 16.47 -35.01 -7.48
N PRO A 302 15.58 -35.71 -8.20
CA PRO A 302 15.79 -37.11 -8.53
C PRO A 302 17.07 -37.21 -9.36
N VAL A 303 18.13 -37.71 -8.73
CA VAL A 303 19.43 -37.90 -9.37
C VAL A 303 19.24 -38.95 -10.47
N ALA A 304 19.23 -38.50 -11.72
CA ALA A 304 19.17 -39.39 -12.87
C ALA A 304 20.53 -40.07 -13.03
N GLY A 305 20.66 -41.26 -12.44
CA GLY A 305 21.75 -42.21 -12.71
C GLY A 305 22.86 -42.21 -11.68
N GLY A 306 23.11 -43.38 -11.08
CA GLY A 306 24.35 -43.67 -10.36
C GLY A 306 24.20 -44.48 -9.07
N SER A 307 24.35 -45.79 -9.22
CA SER A 307 24.65 -46.85 -8.24
C SER A 307 25.05 -46.47 -6.79
N LEU A 308 24.34 -47.11 -5.84
CA LEU A 308 24.82 -47.76 -4.60
C LEU A 308 26.03 -47.14 -3.85
N ALA A 309 25.74 -46.42 -2.77
CA ALA A 309 26.53 -46.49 -1.54
C ALA A 309 25.62 -46.23 -0.33
N ALA A 310 25.63 -47.17 0.62
CA ALA A 310 24.85 -47.13 1.84
C ALA A 310 25.51 -46.22 2.88
N ALA A 311 24.73 -45.30 3.48
CA ALA A 311 24.95 -44.77 4.83
C ALA A 311 23.62 -44.22 5.36
N GLY A 312 23.31 -44.54 6.62
CA GLY A 312 21.98 -44.52 7.21
C GLY A 312 21.31 -43.14 7.34
N GLY A 313 19.99 -43.17 7.18
CA GLY A 313 19.08 -42.04 7.46
C GLY A 313 17.68 -42.39 6.96
N GLY A 314 16.68 -42.44 7.86
CA GLY A 314 15.33 -42.92 7.60
C GLY A 314 14.69 -42.29 6.35
N ARG A 315 14.51 -43.11 5.32
CA ARG A 315 13.98 -42.70 4.01
C ARG A 315 12.47 -42.79 4.05
N VAL A 316 11.78 -41.66 4.11
CA VAL A 316 10.32 -41.59 3.90
C VAL A 316 10.06 -41.91 2.42
N VAL A 317 9.43 -43.05 2.15
CA VAL A 317 9.07 -43.49 0.80
C VAL A 317 7.74 -42.85 0.42
N ASN A 318 7.73 -42.04 -0.64
CA ASN A 318 6.49 -41.49 -1.19
C ASN A 318 5.72 -42.61 -1.94
N LEU A 319 4.52 -42.94 -1.47
CA LEU A 319 3.66 -44.00 -2.01
C LEU A 319 2.64 -43.49 -3.04
N SER A 320 2.81 -42.27 -3.57
CA SER A 320 1.95 -41.74 -4.64
C SER A 320 2.10 -42.57 -5.92
N GLY A 321 1.32 -43.66 -6.04
CA GLY A 321 1.30 -44.58 -7.17
C GLY A 321 1.28 -46.07 -6.82
N ALA A 322 1.38 -46.45 -5.54
CA ALA A 322 1.33 -47.85 -5.14
C ALA A 322 -0.10 -48.43 -5.31
N ARG A 323 -0.26 -49.41 -6.21
CA ARG A 323 -1.50 -50.20 -6.32
C ARG A 323 -1.57 -51.22 -5.18
N PRO A 324 -2.74 -51.43 -4.56
CA PRO A 324 -2.89 -52.44 -3.52
C PRO A 324 -2.64 -53.84 -4.10
N VAL A 325 -1.82 -54.63 -3.41
CA VAL A 325 -1.57 -56.04 -3.74
C VAL A 325 -2.49 -56.88 -2.86
N GLY A 326 -3.48 -57.54 -3.46
CA GLY A 326 -4.40 -58.44 -2.75
C GLY A 326 -5.86 -58.33 -3.19
N VAL A 327 -6.15 -58.75 -4.42
CA VAL A 327 -7.47 -59.29 -4.79
C VAL A 327 -7.23 -60.54 -5.64
N GLN A 328 -6.96 -61.65 -4.96
CA GLN A 328 -7.42 -63.00 -5.27
C GLN A 328 -7.23 -63.88 -4.03
#